data_AF-A0A9E3CNK2-F1
#
_entry.id   AF-A0A9E3CNK2-F1
#
_cell.length_a   1.000
_cell.length_b   1.000
_cell.length_c   1.000
_cell.angle_alpha   90.00
_cell.angle_beta   90.00
_cell.angle_gamma   90.00
#
_symmetry.space_group_name_H-M   'P 1'
#
loop_
_entity.id
_entity.type
_entity.pdbx_description
1 polymer ?
#
loop_
_entity_poly.entity_id
_entity_poly.type
_entity_poly.pdbx_seq_one_letter_code
_entity_poly.pdbx_strand_id
1 'polypeptide(L)'
;MSRRIFTAALLLLSLARAVSAQEPRTAPEPSKVFREARAASDAFEFEMNGFAYRVAANGNGRRTKGTKVRGFNLRLDRGEAVARLFYSEFEGDLLLLLHTEIAGAGFGFVTRLEQPSMRGLWRQRIPAGDVGRPLRDGRDLYVTGLGVVGKIDLRTGEYAWLHDDLEVEHGPEPKPLHTFDEPELSGDEVLFRERPVYNPRRTLAVSRKTGKVVRVE
;
A
#
# COMPACT_ATOMS: atom_id res chain seq x y z
N MET A 1 67.99 -0.72 -58.63
CA MET A 1 66.85 0.21 -58.51
C MET A 1 65.69 -0.30 -59.37
N SER A 2 64.64 -0.87 -58.77
CA SER A 2 63.28 -0.85 -59.34
C SER A 2 62.29 -1.36 -58.29
N ARG A 3 61.23 -0.59 -58.05
CA ARG A 3 60.27 -0.73 -56.94
C ARG A 3 59.21 -1.78 -57.27
N ARG A 4 58.90 -2.68 -56.33
CA ARG A 4 57.67 -3.50 -56.34
C ARG A 4 56.65 -2.87 -55.40
N ILE A 5 55.50 -2.49 -55.94
CA ILE A 5 54.38 -1.90 -55.21
C ILE A 5 53.51 -3.07 -54.71
N PHE A 6 53.33 -3.18 -53.40
CA PHE A 6 52.35 -4.07 -52.78
C PHE A 6 51.04 -3.31 -52.59
N THR A 7 50.00 -3.70 -53.34
CA THR A 7 48.64 -3.19 -53.16
C THR A 7 47.92 -4.10 -52.17
N ALA A 8 47.84 -3.68 -50.90
CA ALA A 8 47.03 -4.37 -49.89
C ALA A 8 45.60 -3.83 -49.96
N ALA A 9 44.68 -4.64 -50.49
CA ALA A 9 43.24 -4.38 -50.45
C ALA A 9 42.70 -4.75 -49.06
N LEU A 10 42.29 -3.75 -48.29
CA LEU A 10 41.65 -3.91 -46.98
C LEU A 10 40.15 -4.13 -47.19
N LEU A 11 39.67 -5.37 -47.09
CA LEU A 11 38.24 -5.69 -47.09
C LEU A 11 37.68 -5.42 -45.67
N LEU A 12 37.00 -4.29 -45.49
CA LEU A 12 36.19 -3.98 -44.31
C LEU A 12 34.82 -4.66 -44.45
N LEU A 13 34.66 -5.86 -43.86
CA LEU A 13 33.34 -6.46 -43.66
C LEU A 13 32.62 -5.77 -42.50
N SER A 14 31.69 -4.88 -42.82
CA SER A 14 30.74 -4.29 -41.87
C SER A 14 29.62 -5.29 -41.54
N LEU A 15 29.75 -6.00 -40.41
CA LEU A 15 28.68 -6.79 -39.82
C LEU A 15 27.63 -5.86 -39.20
N ALA A 16 26.59 -5.53 -39.95
CA ALA A 16 25.40 -4.89 -39.41
C ALA A 16 24.64 -5.90 -38.54
N ARG A 17 24.76 -5.79 -37.21
CA ARG A 17 23.85 -6.49 -36.29
C ARG A 17 22.46 -5.85 -36.41
N ALA A 18 21.50 -6.61 -36.90
CA ALA A 18 20.09 -6.27 -36.74
C ALA A 18 19.78 -6.29 -35.24
N VAL A 19 19.75 -5.10 -34.63
CA VAL A 19 19.16 -4.91 -33.30
C VAL A 19 17.67 -5.08 -33.53
N SER A 20 17.15 -6.28 -33.23
CA SER A 20 15.72 -6.50 -33.14
C SER A 20 15.23 -5.56 -32.04
N ALA A 21 14.50 -4.52 -32.43
CA ALA A 21 13.81 -3.61 -31.53
C ALA A 21 12.73 -4.42 -30.83
N GLN A 22 13.13 -5.10 -29.77
CA GLN A 22 12.22 -5.77 -28.87
C GLN A 22 11.49 -4.64 -28.16
N GLU A 23 10.23 -4.39 -28.57
CA GLU A 23 9.34 -3.47 -27.88
C GLU A 23 9.50 -3.69 -26.38
N PRO A 24 9.80 -2.64 -25.59
CA PRO A 24 9.97 -2.79 -24.17
C PRO A 24 8.67 -3.41 -23.65
N ARG A 25 8.74 -4.68 -23.24
CA ARG A 25 7.67 -5.34 -22.51
C ARG A 25 7.40 -4.46 -21.30
N THR A 26 6.36 -3.63 -21.38
CA THR A 26 5.92 -2.81 -20.28
C THR A 26 5.64 -3.77 -19.14
N ALA A 27 6.47 -3.72 -18.10
CA ALA A 27 6.23 -4.50 -16.90
C ALA A 27 4.80 -4.17 -16.44
N PRO A 28 3.99 -5.17 -16.04
CA PRO A 28 2.66 -4.89 -15.53
C PRO A 28 2.79 -3.83 -14.43
N GLU A 29 2.07 -2.71 -14.57
CA GLU A 29 2.05 -1.65 -13.56
C GLU A 29 1.74 -2.32 -12.21
N PRO A 30 2.61 -2.16 -11.20
CA PRO A 30 2.39 -2.79 -9.90
C PRO A 30 1.03 -2.34 -9.37
N SER A 31 0.18 -3.31 -9.03
CA SER A 31 -1.19 -3.12 -8.58
C SER A 31 -1.27 -1.97 -7.56
N LYS A 32 -1.74 -0.80 -7.98
CA LYS A 32 -2.01 0.36 -7.11
C LYS A 32 -3.14 0.09 -6.12
N VAL A 33 -3.91 -0.97 -6.38
CA VAL A 33 -5.11 -1.31 -5.62
C VAL A 33 -4.74 -2.21 -4.44
N PHE A 34 -5.22 -1.83 -3.26
CA PHE A 34 -5.25 -2.73 -2.10
C PHE A 34 -6.38 -3.74 -2.25
N ARG A 35 -6.02 -5.01 -2.16
CA ARG A 35 -6.96 -6.12 -2.20
C ARG A 35 -7.24 -6.59 -0.79
N GLU A 36 -8.46 -7.04 -0.56
CA GLU A 36 -8.80 -7.67 0.71
C GLU A 36 -8.43 -9.15 0.64
N ALA A 37 -7.81 -9.66 1.70
CA ALA A 37 -7.51 -11.08 1.79
C ALA A 37 -8.77 -11.88 2.09
N ARG A 38 -8.83 -13.11 1.58
CA ARG A 38 -9.94 -14.01 1.87
C ARG A 38 -9.86 -14.46 3.32
N ALA A 39 -10.91 -14.23 4.09
CA ALA A 39 -11.04 -14.83 5.41
C ALA A 39 -11.31 -16.34 5.30
N ALA A 40 -10.55 -17.13 6.05
CA ALA A 40 -10.75 -18.54 6.34
C ALA A 40 -10.95 -18.72 7.86
N SER A 41 -11.33 -19.90 8.31
CA SER A 41 -11.77 -20.16 9.70
C SER A 41 -10.86 -19.62 10.81
N ASP A 42 -9.54 -19.54 10.57
CA ASP A 42 -8.54 -19.09 11.54
C ASP A 42 -7.44 -18.19 10.93
N ALA A 43 -7.61 -17.77 9.66
CA ALA A 43 -6.56 -17.09 8.91
C ALA A 43 -7.09 -16.25 7.75
N PHE A 44 -6.22 -15.38 7.24
CA PHE A 44 -6.40 -14.59 6.04
C PHE A 44 -5.47 -15.12 4.96
N GLU A 45 -6.02 -15.40 3.78
CA GLU A 45 -5.29 -16.01 2.67
C GLU A 45 -5.31 -15.11 1.44
N PHE A 46 -4.18 -15.00 0.76
CA PHE A 46 -4.08 -14.27 -0.49
C PHE A 46 -2.87 -14.73 -1.32
N GLU A 47 -2.88 -14.37 -2.60
CA GLU A 47 -1.76 -14.63 -3.51
C GLU A 47 -1.22 -13.32 -4.07
N MET A 48 0.10 -13.23 -4.17
CA MET A 48 0.78 -12.09 -4.76
C MET A 48 2.11 -12.55 -5.36
N ASN A 49 2.40 -12.14 -6.60
CA ASN A 49 3.65 -12.42 -7.30
C ASN A 49 4.03 -13.91 -7.36
N GLY A 50 3.02 -14.79 -7.48
CA GLY A 50 3.20 -16.24 -7.54
C GLY A 50 3.60 -16.88 -6.20
N PHE A 51 3.38 -16.18 -5.09
CA PHE A 51 3.48 -16.71 -3.73
C PHE A 51 2.09 -16.76 -3.09
N ALA A 52 1.84 -17.83 -2.33
CA ALA A 52 0.68 -17.93 -1.45
C ALA A 52 1.05 -17.42 -0.06
N TYR A 53 0.15 -16.64 0.53
CA TYR A 53 0.29 -16.07 1.87
C TYR A 53 -0.86 -16.54 2.75
N ARG A 54 -0.53 -16.87 3.99
CA ARG A 54 -1.50 -17.17 5.06
C ARG A 54 -1.09 -16.41 6.32
N VAL A 55 -2.01 -15.61 6.86
CA VAL A 55 -1.81 -14.84 8.09
C VAL A 55 -2.86 -15.28 9.10
N ALA A 56 -2.45 -15.94 10.18
CA ALA A 56 -3.35 -16.34 11.26
C ALA A 56 -3.86 -15.11 12.03
N ALA A 57 -4.99 -15.26 12.73
CA ALA A 57 -5.58 -14.18 13.54
C ALA A 57 -4.61 -13.58 14.58
N ASN A 58 -3.65 -14.36 15.10
CA ASN A 58 -2.63 -13.88 16.03
C ASN A 58 -1.42 -13.19 15.37
N GLY A 59 -1.50 -12.91 14.07
CA GLY A 59 -0.45 -12.23 13.30
C GLY A 59 0.72 -13.12 12.88
N ASN A 60 0.68 -14.43 13.13
CA ASN A 60 1.66 -15.36 12.55
C ASN A 60 1.38 -15.56 11.06
N GLY A 61 2.37 -15.24 10.23
CA GLY A 61 2.28 -15.31 8.79
C GLY A 61 3.20 -16.35 8.18
N ARG A 62 2.82 -16.86 7.01
CA ARG A 62 3.66 -17.73 6.17
C ARG A 62 3.51 -17.32 4.71
N ARG A 63 4.63 -17.31 3.99
CA ARG A 63 4.71 -17.21 2.54
C ARG A 63 5.22 -18.53 1.97
N THR A 64 4.55 -19.05 0.94
CA THR A 64 4.86 -20.34 0.32
C THR A 64 5.02 -20.22 -1.20
N LYS A 65 5.99 -20.93 -1.78
CA LYS A 65 6.12 -21.18 -3.23
C LYS A 65 6.63 -22.59 -3.47
N GLY A 66 5.75 -23.48 -3.92
CA GLY A 66 6.02 -24.92 -3.97
C GLY A 66 6.36 -25.45 -2.57
N THR A 67 7.53 -26.07 -2.40
CA THR A 67 8.01 -26.59 -1.11
C THR A 67 8.72 -25.54 -0.25
N LYS A 68 9.03 -24.35 -0.78
CA LYS A 68 9.72 -23.30 -0.03
C LYS A 68 8.73 -22.53 0.84
N VAL A 69 8.96 -22.51 2.15
CA VAL A 69 8.13 -21.81 3.13
C VAL A 69 8.98 -20.81 3.91
N ARG A 70 8.45 -19.61 4.13
CA ARG A 70 9.07 -18.58 4.98
C ARG A 70 8.03 -18.04 5.95
N GLY A 71 8.32 -18.13 7.25
CA GLY A 71 7.49 -17.55 8.30
C GLY A 71 7.78 -16.06 8.53
N PHE A 72 6.79 -15.34 9.02
CA PHE A 72 6.90 -13.99 9.55
C PHE A 72 5.90 -13.78 10.69
N ASN A 73 6.05 -12.71 11.45
CA ASN A 73 5.16 -12.38 12.56
C ASN A 73 4.92 -10.86 12.58
N LEU A 74 3.66 -10.46 12.67
CA LEU A 74 3.23 -9.05 12.63
C LEU A 74 3.36 -8.32 13.98
N ARG A 75 3.78 -9.06 15.02
CA ARG A 75 4.04 -8.60 16.39
C ARG A 75 2.84 -7.88 17.01
N LEU A 76 1.67 -8.49 16.93
CA LEU A 76 0.47 -7.98 17.57
C LEU A 76 0.65 -7.95 19.09
N ASP A 77 -0.01 -7.00 19.76
CA ASP A 77 0.01 -6.92 21.21
C ASP A 77 -0.79 -8.08 21.82
N ARG A 78 -0.55 -8.37 23.10
CA ARG A 78 -1.19 -9.51 23.76
C ARG A 78 -2.71 -9.31 23.80
N GLY A 79 -3.43 -10.24 23.19
CA GLY A 79 -4.90 -10.22 23.12
C GLY A 79 -5.46 -9.53 21.89
N GLU A 80 -4.61 -8.93 21.05
CA GLU A 80 -5.02 -8.45 19.73
C GLU A 80 -5.21 -9.62 18.75
N ALA A 81 -6.24 -9.52 17.92
CA ALA A 81 -6.49 -10.42 16.80
C ALA A 81 -6.75 -9.64 15.51
N VAL A 82 -6.25 -10.14 14.38
CA VAL A 82 -6.57 -9.59 13.05
C VAL A 82 -8.04 -9.89 12.72
N ALA A 83 -8.81 -8.84 12.44
CA ALA A 83 -10.21 -8.89 12.04
C ALA A 83 -10.39 -8.68 10.53
N ARG A 84 -9.58 -7.81 9.90
CA ARG A 84 -9.51 -7.63 8.44
C ARG A 84 -8.07 -7.45 7.99
N LEU A 85 -7.77 -7.88 6.77
CA LEU A 85 -6.44 -7.75 6.19
C LEU A 85 -6.54 -7.31 4.73
N PHE A 86 -5.87 -6.23 4.40
CA PHE A 86 -5.65 -5.77 3.04
C PHE A 86 -4.18 -5.91 2.67
N TYR A 87 -3.91 -6.16 1.39
CA TYR A 87 -2.56 -6.34 0.88
C TYR A 87 -2.35 -5.61 -0.45
N SER A 88 -1.10 -5.20 -0.68
CA SER A 88 -0.63 -4.64 -1.94
C SER A 88 0.88 -4.88 -2.07
N GLU A 89 1.42 -4.59 -3.26
CA GLU A 89 2.86 -4.57 -3.50
C GLU A 89 3.38 -3.14 -3.52
N PHE A 90 4.56 -2.92 -2.95
CA PHE A 90 5.32 -1.69 -3.13
C PHE A 90 6.80 -1.99 -3.29
N GLU A 91 7.37 -1.64 -4.45
CA GLU A 91 8.79 -1.85 -4.78
C GLU A 91 9.27 -3.31 -4.59
N GLY A 92 8.41 -4.29 -4.91
CA GLY A 92 8.70 -5.71 -4.70
C GLY A 92 8.40 -6.23 -3.28
N ASP A 93 8.12 -5.34 -2.33
CA ASP A 93 7.81 -5.68 -0.95
C ASP A 93 6.32 -5.91 -0.72
N LEU A 94 6.00 -6.67 0.32
CA LEU A 94 4.63 -6.88 0.76
C LEU A 94 4.20 -5.73 1.67
N LEU A 95 3.14 -5.02 1.28
CA LEU A 95 2.41 -4.11 2.16
C LEU A 95 1.17 -4.81 2.71
N LEU A 96 0.97 -4.66 4.01
CA LEU A 96 -0.21 -5.13 4.72
C LEU A 96 -0.84 -3.95 5.46
N LEU A 97 -2.15 -3.80 5.31
CA LEU A 97 -2.97 -3.03 6.23
C LEU A 97 -3.84 -3.99 7.03
N LEU A 98 -3.83 -3.85 8.34
CA LEU A 98 -4.50 -4.72 9.29
C LEU A 98 -5.53 -3.90 10.04
N HIS A 99 -6.75 -4.42 10.15
CA HIS A 99 -7.68 -4.05 11.20
C HIS A 99 -7.58 -5.12 12.28
N THR A 100 -7.31 -4.72 13.52
CA THR A 100 -7.18 -5.60 14.66
C THR A 100 -8.15 -5.24 15.75
N GLU A 101 -8.51 -6.19 16.59
CA GLU A 101 -9.43 -5.99 17.71
C GLU A 101 -8.79 -6.52 19.00
N ILE A 102 -8.98 -5.80 20.11
CA ILE A 102 -8.63 -6.21 21.47
C ILE A 102 -9.76 -5.84 22.41
N ALA A 103 -10.37 -6.84 23.07
CA ALA A 103 -11.48 -6.64 24.00
C ALA A 103 -12.63 -5.74 23.45
N GLY A 104 -12.90 -5.83 22.15
CA GLY A 104 -13.92 -5.02 21.46
C GLY A 104 -13.47 -3.64 20.98
N ALA A 105 -12.24 -3.22 21.29
CA ALA A 105 -11.65 -2.00 20.74
C ALA A 105 -10.87 -2.31 19.44
N GLY A 106 -11.21 -1.62 18.35
CA GLY A 106 -10.55 -1.75 17.06
C GLY A 106 -9.36 -0.82 16.91
N PHE A 107 -8.31 -1.28 16.22
CA PHE A 107 -7.14 -0.49 15.83
C PHE A 107 -6.69 -0.86 14.43
N GLY A 108 -5.92 0.03 13.78
CA GLY A 108 -5.27 -0.30 12.51
C GLY A 108 -3.76 -0.24 12.56
N PHE A 109 -3.11 -1.02 11.70
CA PHE A 109 -1.69 -0.88 11.42
C PHE A 109 -1.41 -1.08 9.94
N VAL A 110 -0.41 -0.36 9.44
CA VAL A 110 0.21 -0.63 8.14
C VAL A 110 1.62 -1.16 8.39
N THR A 111 2.05 -2.18 7.65
CA THR A 111 3.43 -2.67 7.73
C THR A 111 3.95 -3.06 6.35
N ARG A 112 5.25 -2.82 6.15
CA ARG A 112 6.00 -3.23 4.97
C ARG A 112 6.96 -4.35 5.34
N LEU A 113 6.89 -5.46 4.61
CA LEU A 113 7.74 -6.63 4.77
C LEU A 113 8.62 -6.80 3.52
N GLU A 114 9.94 -6.79 3.74
CA GLU A 114 10.95 -7.00 2.70
C GLU A 114 10.79 -8.38 2.05
N GLN A 115 10.87 -8.44 0.72
CA GLN A 115 11.01 -9.71 0.00
C GLN A 115 12.46 -9.96 -0.46
N PRO A 116 12.98 -11.21 -0.36
CA PRO A 116 12.30 -12.43 0.05
C PRO A 116 12.43 -12.77 1.54
N SER A 117 13.10 -11.95 2.35
CA SER A 117 13.43 -12.28 3.74
C SER A 117 12.21 -12.38 4.67
N MET A 118 11.11 -11.69 4.29
CA MET A 118 9.93 -11.41 5.09
C MET A 118 10.22 -10.65 6.39
N ARG A 119 11.33 -9.89 6.41
CA ARG A 119 11.69 -9.03 7.54
C ARG A 119 10.83 -7.76 7.51
N GLY A 120 10.30 -7.37 8.66
CA GLY A 120 9.61 -6.08 8.78
C GLY A 120 10.58 -4.92 8.57
N LEU A 121 10.25 -4.04 7.64
CA LEU A 121 10.99 -2.78 7.42
C LEU A 121 10.47 -1.68 8.34
N TRP A 122 9.15 -1.54 8.42
CA TRP A 122 8.49 -0.60 9.34
C TRP A 122 7.06 -1.06 9.65
N ARG A 123 6.49 -0.47 10.71
CA ARG A 123 5.09 -0.61 11.12
C ARG A 123 4.60 0.74 11.62
N GLN A 124 3.44 1.17 11.11
CA GLN A 124 2.78 2.42 11.49
C GLN A 124 1.39 2.13 12.03
N ARG A 125 1.07 2.69 13.20
CA ARG A 125 -0.27 2.61 13.78
C ARG A 125 -1.20 3.62 13.12
N ILE A 126 -2.43 3.20 12.85
CA ILE A 126 -3.57 4.05 12.55
C ILE A 126 -4.32 4.23 13.88
N PRO A 127 -4.36 5.45 14.46
CA PRO A 127 -4.91 5.69 15.79
C PRO A 127 -6.46 5.67 15.81
N ALA A 128 -7.07 4.76 15.06
CA ALA A 128 -8.52 4.62 14.97
C ALA A 128 -8.94 3.15 14.83
N GLY A 129 -10.16 2.89 15.29
CA GLY A 129 -10.93 1.72 14.90
C GLY A 129 -11.60 1.88 13.54
N ASP A 130 -12.29 0.83 13.11
CA ASP A 130 -13.05 0.77 11.86
C ASP A 130 -12.28 1.29 10.64
N VAL A 131 -11.03 0.84 10.53
CA VAL A 131 -10.13 1.25 9.45
C VAL A 131 -10.68 0.83 8.08
N GLY A 132 -10.79 1.80 7.18
CA GLY A 132 -11.32 1.62 5.84
C GLY A 132 -10.31 1.01 4.86
N ARG A 133 -10.76 0.75 3.63
CA ARG A 133 -9.87 0.34 2.54
C ARG A 133 -8.94 1.51 2.21
N PRO A 134 -7.62 1.31 2.18
CA PRO A 134 -6.68 2.38 1.88
C PRO A 134 -6.56 2.61 0.38
N LEU A 135 -6.11 3.81 0.01
CA LEU A 135 -5.80 4.17 -1.38
C LEU A 135 -4.29 4.41 -1.51
N ARG A 136 -3.64 3.80 -2.51
CA ARG A 136 -2.22 4.04 -2.82
C ARG A 136 -2.05 4.83 -4.10
N ASP A 137 -1.19 5.84 -4.04
CA ASP A 137 -0.75 6.64 -5.18
C ASP A 137 0.78 6.78 -5.18
N GLY A 138 1.43 5.94 -6.00
CA GLY A 138 2.89 5.85 -6.01
C GLY A 138 3.43 5.47 -4.62
N ARG A 139 4.10 6.42 -3.97
CA ARG A 139 4.71 6.30 -2.62
C ARG A 139 3.77 6.72 -1.49
N ASP A 140 2.67 7.39 -1.80
CA ASP A 140 1.76 7.92 -0.80
C ASP A 140 0.64 6.88 -0.55
N LEU A 141 0.36 6.61 0.73
CA LEU A 141 -0.75 5.75 1.15
C LEU A 141 -1.74 6.59 1.96
N TYR A 142 -2.95 6.73 1.45
CA TYR A 142 -4.05 7.38 2.16
C TYR A 142 -4.81 6.34 2.97
N VAL A 143 -4.98 6.62 4.26
CA VAL A 143 -5.63 5.74 5.23
C VAL A 143 -6.80 6.44 5.89
N THR A 144 -7.80 5.67 6.31
CA THR A 144 -9.00 6.15 6.99
C THR A 144 -9.33 5.26 8.18
N GLY A 145 -9.97 5.84 9.20
CA GLY A 145 -10.58 5.15 10.32
C GLY A 145 -11.66 6.04 10.94
N LEU A 146 -12.27 5.57 12.02
CA LEU A 146 -13.19 6.40 12.81
C LEU A 146 -12.48 7.66 13.31
N GLY A 147 -12.95 8.84 12.87
CA GLY A 147 -12.39 10.13 13.26
C GLY A 147 -10.98 10.42 12.71
N VAL A 148 -10.45 9.55 11.84
CA VAL A 148 -9.06 9.62 11.39
C VAL A 148 -8.95 9.56 9.87
N VAL A 149 -8.18 10.48 9.29
CA VAL A 149 -7.65 10.37 7.93
C VAL A 149 -6.18 10.75 7.90
N GLY A 150 -5.39 10.09 7.07
CA GLY A 150 -3.95 10.34 7.04
C GLY A 150 -3.29 9.96 5.73
N LYS A 151 -2.06 10.44 5.56
CA LYS A 151 -1.18 10.05 4.46
C LYS A 151 0.15 9.56 5.00
N ILE A 152 0.53 8.34 4.63
CA ILE A 152 1.78 7.68 5.02
C ILE A 152 2.73 7.68 3.83
N ASP A 153 3.99 8.05 4.05
CA ASP A 153 5.08 7.83 3.08
C ASP A 153 5.51 6.36 3.16
N LEU A 154 5.28 5.58 2.10
CA LEU A 154 5.56 4.12 2.08
C LEU A 154 7.06 3.76 2.12
N ARG A 155 7.95 4.72 1.91
CA ARG A 155 9.39 4.51 2.04
C ARG A 155 9.80 4.53 3.52
N THR A 156 9.31 5.50 4.29
CA THR A 156 9.70 5.67 5.69
C THR A 156 8.73 5.00 6.67
N GLY A 157 7.48 4.82 6.27
CA GLY A 157 6.38 4.38 7.13
C GLY A 157 5.78 5.51 7.98
N GLU A 158 6.28 6.74 7.85
CA GLU A 158 5.84 7.87 8.68
C GLU A 158 4.65 8.60 8.06
N TYR A 159 3.84 9.24 8.90
CA TYR A 159 2.82 10.17 8.42
C TYR A 159 3.45 11.40 7.78
N ALA A 160 3.12 11.65 6.52
CA ALA A 160 3.34 12.93 5.88
C ALA A 160 2.37 14.00 6.42
N TRP A 161 1.16 13.57 6.78
CA TRP A 161 0.18 14.34 7.55
C TRP A 161 -0.89 13.40 8.13
N LEU A 162 -1.57 13.85 9.18
CA LEU A 162 -2.60 13.11 9.92
C LEU A 162 -3.63 14.11 10.48
N HIS A 163 -4.91 13.74 10.40
CA HIS A 163 -6.00 14.33 11.19
C HIS A 163 -6.61 13.20 12.01
N ASP A 164 -6.60 13.34 13.33
CA ASP A 164 -7.05 12.30 14.27
C ASP A 164 -8.03 12.79 15.34
N ASP A 165 -8.56 14.00 15.15
CA ASP A 165 -9.54 14.67 16.00
C ASP A 165 -10.85 14.95 15.26
N LEU A 166 -11.10 14.31 14.12
CA LEU A 166 -12.27 14.63 13.29
C LEU A 166 -13.60 14.27 13.94
N GLU A 167 -13.59 13.34 14.91
CA GLU A 167 -14.78 12.95 15.67
C GLU A 167 -15.05 13.82 16.91
N VAL A 168 -14.16 14.77 17.22
CA VAL A 168 -14.27 15.62 18.42
C VAL A 168 -15.20 16.81 18.13
N GLU A 169 -16.16 17.04 19.02
CA GLU A 169 -17.03 18.20 18.96
C GLU A 169 -16.30 19.45 19.49
N HIS A 170 -16.06 20.43 18.61
CA HIS A 170 -15.36 21.68 18.94
C HIS A 170 -16.28 22.89 19.11
N GLY A 171 -17.59 22.65 19.26
CA GLY A 171 -18.61 23.69 19.34
C GLY A 171 -19.79 23.40 18.41
N PRO A 172 -20.63 24.39 18.10
CA PRO A 172 -21.85 24.18 17.31
C PRO A 172 -21.55 23.75 15.85
N GLU A 173 -20.41 24.14 15.30
CA GLU A 173 -19.94 23.78 13.96
C GLU A 173 -18.39 23.80 13.93
N PRO A 174 -17.73 23.01 13.06
CA PRO A 174 -18.30 21.98 12.20
C PRO A 174 -18.68 20.72 13.00
N LYS A 175 -19.74 20.04 12.59
CA LYS A 175 -20.14 18.74 13.17
C LYS A 175 -19.01 17.69 13.03
N PRO A 176 -18.80 16.81 14.03
CA PRO A 176 -17.86 15.70 13.96
C PRO A 176 -18.03 14.85 12.70
N LEU A 177 -16.93 14.39 12.09
CA LEU A 177 -16.90 13.39 11.03
C LEU A 177 -16.51 12.03 11.62
N HIS A 178 -17.07 10.96 11.07
CA HIS A 178 -16.89 9.62 11.64
C HIS A 178 -16.04 8.70 10.75
N THR A 179 -16.68 7.74 10.07
CA THR A 179 -16.00 6.72 9.25
C THR A 179 -16.16 7.04 7.77
N PHE A 180 -15.12 6.72 7.00
CA PHE A 180 -15.05 7.05 5.58
C PHE A 180 -15.04 5.78 4.71
N ASP A 181 -15.44 5.95 3.45
CA ASP A 181 -15.21 4.97 2.38
C ASP A 181 -13.73 4.96 1.95
N GLU A 182 -13.39 4.17 0.92
CA GLU A 182 -12.09 4.26 0.25
C GLU A 182 -11.84 5.70 -0.24
N PRO A 183 -10.65 6.28 0.00
CA PRO A 183 -10.33 7.62 -0.48
C PRO A 183 -10.35 7.71 -2.02
N GLU A 184 -10.71 8.87 -2.56
CA GLU A 184 -10.70 9.17 -3.99
C GLU A 184 -9.70 10.30 -4.30
N LEU A 185 -8.98 10.24 -5.42
CA LEU A 185 -8.13 11.35 -5.87
C LEU A 185 -8.90 12.29 -6.78
N SER A 186 -8.73 13.59 -6.56
CA SER A 186 -9.27 14.64 -7.44
C SER A 186 -8.24 15.76 -7.60
N GLY A 187 -7.45 15.71 -8.67
CA GLY A 187 -6.38 16.67 -8.91
C GLY A 187 -5.37 16.71 -7.74
N ASP A 188 -5.22 17.87 -7.10
CA ASP A 188 -4.32 18.09 -5.95
C ASP A 188 -4.96 17.73 -4.59
N GLU A 189 -6.15 17.15 -4.62
CA GLU A 189 -6.93 16.79 -3.44
C GLU A 189 -7.11 15.27 -3.31
N VAL A 190 -7.26 14.83 -2.08
CA VAL A 190 -7.82 13.52 -1.73
C VAL A 190 -9.16 13.75 -1.04
N LEU A 191 -10.17 13.01 -1.46
CA LEU A 191 -11.54 13.11 -0.98
C LEU A 191 -11.83 11.93 -0.06
N PHE A 192 -12.31 12.22 1.13
CA PHE A 192 -12.75 11.25 2.12
C PHE A 192 -14.25 11.41 2.32
N ARG A 193 -15.04 10.51 1.72
CA ARG A 193 -16.50 10.54 1.83
C ARG A 193 -16.96 9.68 3.01
N GLU A 194 -17.79 10.24 3.90
CA GLU A 194 -18.38 9.50 5.01
C GLU A 194 -19.16 8.28 4.50
N ARG A 195 -19.17 7.18 5.26
CA ARG A 195 -19.88 5.95 4.88
C ARG A 195 -21.39 6.17 4.68
N PRO A 196 -22.09 5.30 3.92
CA PRO A 196 -23.53 5.44 3.66
C PRO A 196 -24.46 5.45 4.88
N VAL A 197 -23.98 5.05 6.06
CA VAL A 197 -24.75 5.07 7.32
C VAL A 197 -25.03 6.50 7.82
N TYR A 198 -24.28 7.50 7.35
CA TYR A 198 -24.49 8.91 7.71
C TYR A 198 -25.34 9.64 6.66
N ASN A 199 -26.29 10.46 7.09
CA ASN A 199 -27.18 11.21 6.20
C ASN A 199 -27.44 12.64 6.71
N PRO A 200 -27.12 13.70 5.94
CA PRO A 200 -26.41 13.65 4.66
C PRO A 200 -24.98 13.13 4.83
N ARG A 201 -24.46 12.44 3.82
CA ARG A 201 -23.05 12.03 3.79
C ARG A 201 -22.20 13.25 3.47
N ARG A 202 -21.16 13.49 4.25
CA ARG A 202 -20.21 14.56 3.95
C ARG A 202 -18.96 14.07 3.25
N THR A 203 -18.30 14.96 2.53
CA THR A 203 -17.00 14.74 1.90
C THR A 203 -15.98 15.72 2.47
N LEU A 204 -14.94 15.18 3.09
CA LEU A 204 -13.77 15.93 3.52
C LEU A 204 -12.75 15.96 2.38
N ALA A 205 -12.46 17.14 1.85
CA ALA A 205 -11.42 17.33 0.84
C ALA A 205 -10.13 17.85 1.50
N VAL A 206 -9.02 17.16 1.27
CA VAL A 206 -7.72 17.48 1.87
C VAL A 206 -6.67 17.66 0.78
N SER A 207 -5.84 18.69 0.92
CA SER A 207 -4.69 18.90 0.03
C SER A 207 -3.72 17.72 0.13
N ARG A 208 -3.45 17.03 -0.99
CA ARG A 208 -2.51 15.90 -1.04
C ARG A 208 -1.12 16.28 -0.54
N LYS A 209 -0.67 17.49 -0.89
CA LYS A 209 0.67 17.99 -0.56
C LYS A 209 0.82 18.37 0.91
N THR A 210 -0.13 19.13 1.45
CA THR A 210 0.04 19.81 2.74
C THR A 210 -0.74 19.18 3.88
N GLY A 211 -1.71 18.31 3.58
CA GLY A 211 -2.65 17.80 4.57
C GLY A 211 -3.65 18.85 5.05
N LYS A 212 -3.66 20.09 4.53
CA LYS A 212 -4.66 21.07 4.93
C LYS A 212 -6.04 20.67 4.44
N VAL A 213 -7.04 20.75 5.33
CA VAL A 213 -8.45 20.65 4.95
C VAL A 213 -8.77 21.82 4.01
N VAL A 214 -9.29 21.50 2.83
CA VAL A 214 -9.70 22.49 1.83
C VAL A 214 -11.16 22.85 2.04
N ARG A 215 -12.02 21.83 2.24
CA ARG A 215 -13.46 21.99 2.48
C ARG A 215 -14.08 20.73 3.07
N VAL A 216 -15.27 20.91 3.64
CA VAL A 216 -16.19 19.86 4.06
C VAL A 216 -17.53 20.16 3.40
N GLU A 217 -18.04 19.24 2.59
CA GLU A 217 -19.30 19.36 1.83
C GLU A 217 -20.31 18.31 2.27
#